data_AF-A0A3R7A2W3-F1
#
_entry.id   AF-A0A3R7A2W3-F1
#
_cell.length_a   1.000
_cell.length_b   1.000
_cell.length_c   1.000
_cell.angle_alpha   90.00
_cell.angle_beta   90.00
_cell.angle_gamma   90.00
#
_symmetry.space_group_name_H-M   'P 1'
#
loop_
_entity.id
_entity.type
_entity.pdbx_description
1 polymer ?
#
loop_
_entity_poly.entity_id
_entity_poly.type
_entity_poly.pdbx_seq_one_letter_code
_entity_poly.pdbx_strand_id
1 'polypeptide(L)'
;MLASADIIRCVVDAISHRNIPLVVDPVMVSTSGHRLLEFEAHRSLVTNLFPLALIITPNLPEASMLISTVDDMKQAAVDLMALGSSKYVLIKGGHLESETVVDVLFDGESFELFSSPRVHTSNTHGSKFCASLYLT
;
A
#
# COMPACT_ATOMS: atom_id res chain seq x y z
N MET A 1 -5.09 6.55 10.45
CA MET A 1 -3.66 6.16 10.46
C MET A 1 -3.39 5.37 11.72
N LEU A 2 -2.82 4.16 11.61
CA LEU A 2 -2.51 3.32 12.77
C LEU A 2 -1.15 3.73 13.34
N ALA A 3 -1.13 4.62 14.33
CA ALA A 3 0.09 5.31 14.76
C ALA A 3 0.98 4.54 15.75
N SER A 4 0.46 3.48 16.40
CA SER A 4 1.22 2.71 17.40
C SER A 4 0.93 1.21 17.32
N ALA A 5 1.83 0.40 17.89
CA ALA A 5 1.68 -1.04 17.97
C ALA A 5 0.43 -1.48 18.76
N ASP A 6 0.05 -0.71 19.80
CA ASP A 6 -1.15 -0.97 20.60
C ASP A 6 -2.43 -0.82 19.79
N ILE A 7 -2.52 0.23 18.97
CA ILE A 7 -3.67 0.45 18.10
C ILE A 7 -3.76 -0.69 17.07
N ILE A 8 -2.63 -1.12 16.50
CA ILE A 8 -2.58 -2.23 15.55
C ILE A 8 -3.09 -3.52 16.20
N ARG A 9 -2.61 -3.85 17.41
CA ARG A 9 -3.07 -5.05 18.15
C ARG A 9 -4.56 -5.01 18.45
N CYS A 10 -5.07 -3.87 18.91
CA CYS A 10 -6.50 -3.69 19.18
C CYS A 10 -7.35 -3.92 17.91
N VAL A 11 -6.90 -3.42 16.76
CA VAL A 11 -7.58 -3.67 15.47
C VAL A 11 -7.53 -5.15 15.11
N VAL A 12 -6.37 -5.80 15.23
CA VAL A 12 -6.21 -7.25 14.96
C VAL A 12 -7.14 -8.08 15.84
N ASP A 13 -7.22 -7.81 17.14
CA ASP A 13 -8.11 -8.53 18.06
C ASP A 13 -9.59 -8.35 17.67
N ALA A 14 -9.98 -7.15 17.24
CA ALA A 14 -11.34 -6.85 16.83
C ALA A 14 -11.78 -7.50 15.51
N ILE A 15 -10.83 -7.80 14.60
CA ILE A 15 -11.15 -8.30 13.25
C ILE A 15 -10.74 -9.75 13.01
N SER A 16 -9.82 -10.33 13.79
CA SER A 16 -9.25 -11.68 13.57
C SER A 16 -10.29 -12.80 13.56
N HIS A 17 -11.41 -12.62 14.28
CA HIS A 17 -12.51 -13.58 14.36
C HIS A 17 -13.62 -13.31 13.33
N ARG A 18 -13.43 -12.37 12.40
CA ARG A 18 -14.40 -11.97 11.39
C ARG A 18 -13.88 -12.30 9.99
N ASN A 19 -14.71 -12.91 9.16
CA ASN A 19 -14.39 -13.14 7.75
C ASN A 19 -14.76 -11.89 6.92
N ILE A 20 -13.98 -10.83 7.04
CA ILE A 20 -14.18 -9.57 6.32
C ILE A 20 -13.00 -9.31 5.36
N PRO A 21 -13.27 -8.81 4.13
CA PRO A 21 -12.19 -8.39 3.24
C PRO A 21 -11.49 -7.15 3.82
N LEU A 22 -10.20 -7.29 4.14
CA LEU A 22 -9.41 -6.23 4.75
C LEU A 22 -8.47 -5.58 3.72
N VAL A 23 -8.62 -4.26 3.53
CA VAL A 23 -7.70 -3.41 2.77
C VAL A 23 -6.75 -2.72 3.75
N VAL A 24 -5.44 -2.88 3.57
CA VAL A 24 -4.43 -2.25 4.43
C VAL A 24 -3.58 -1.26 3.61
N ASP A 25 -3.63 0.03 3.96
CA ASP A 25 -2.73 1.06 3.42
C ASP A 25 -1.65 1.40 4.47
N PRO A 26 -0.48 0.74 4.44
CA PRO A 26 0.60 1.01 5.38
C PRO A 26 1.32 2.31 4.97
N VAL A 27 0.85 3.44 5.50
CA VAL A 27 1.57 4.71 5.42
C VAL A 27 2.75 4.64 6.40
N MET A 28 3.90 4.19 5.93
CA MET A 28 5.11 4.05 6.76
C MET A 28 5.91 5.36 6.87
N VAL A 29 5.76 6.24 5.88
CA VAL A 29 6.60 7.44 5.72
C VAL A 29 5.75 8.59 5.20
N SER A 30 5.97 9.79 5.74
CA SER A 30 5.27 10.98 5.23
C SER A 30 5.80 11.36 3.86
N THR A 31 5.02 12.12 3.09
CA THR A 31 5.47 12.79 1.87
C THR A 31 6.63 13.78 2.12
N SER A 32 6.94 14.09 3.38
CA SER A 32 8.09 14.91 3.82
C SER A 32 9.27 14.08 4.34
N GLY A 33 9.30 12.76 4.11
CA GLY A 33 10.43 11.89 4.44
C GLY A 33 10.63 11.58 5.93
N HIS A 34 9.64 11.87 6.78
CA HIS A 34 9.72 11.57 8.20
C HIS A 34 9.18 10.15 8.44
N ARG A 35 9.92 9.32 9.18
CA ARG A 35 9.41 8.03 9.68
C ARG A 35 8.19 8.32 10.55
N LEU A 36 7.04 7.87 10.07
CA LEU A 36 5.76 8.11 10.72
C LEU A 36 5.40 7.04 11.75
N LEU A 37 6.09 5.90 11.71
CA LEU A 37 5.87 4.77 12.61
C LEU A 37 7.11 4.49 13.45
N GLU A 38 6.88 4.29 14.73
CA GLU A 38 7.88 3.68 15.61
C GLU A 38 8.20 2.25 15.14
N PHE A 39 9.43 1.80 15.37
CA PHE A 39 9.91 0.48 14.93
C PHE A 39 8.99 -0.67 15.38
N GLU A 40 8.43 -0.56 16.58
CA GLU A 40 7.49 -1.53 17.11
C GLU A 40 6.16 -1.57 16.36
N ALA A 41 5.66 -0.41 15.93
CA ALA A 41 4.43 -0.31 15.16
C ALA A 41 4.62 -0.92 13.77
N HIS A 42 5.76 -0.67 13.12
CA HIS A 42 6.12 -1.33 11.85
C HIS A 42 6.16 -2.86 12.00
N ARG A 43 6.85 -3.37 13.02
CA ARG A 43 6.92 -4.82 13.29
C ARG A 43 5.52 -5.40 13.49
N SER A 44 4.68 -4.77 14.31
CA SER A 44 3.31 -5.22 14.57
C SER A 44 2.45 -5.24 13.30
N LEU A 45 2.62 -4.26 12.40
CA LEU A 45 1.93 -4.19 11.11
C LEU A 45 2.24 -5.40 10.24
N VAL A 46 3.53 -5.71 10.07
CA VAL A 46 4.00 -6.81 9.22
C VAL A 46 3.63 -8.18 9.83
N THR A 47 3.82 -8.36 11.14
CA THR A 47 3.63 -9.67 11.77
C THR A 47 2.17 -10.00 12.08
N ASN A 48 1.34 -8.98 12.38
CA ASN A 48 0.00 -9.21 12.92
C ASN A 48 -1.12 -8.78 11.97
N LEU A 49 -0.96 -7.66 11.25
CA LEU A 49 -2.04 -7.10 10.43
C LEU A 49 -1.98 -7.56 8.97
N PHE A 50 -0.78 -7.60 8.36
CA PHE A 50 -0.61 -8.04 6.98
C PHE A 50 -1.11 -9.46 6.68
N PRO A 51 -0.95 -10.47 7.58
CA PRO A 51 -1.50 -11.80 7.35
C PRO A 51 -3.03 -11.85 7.27
N LEU A 52 -3.72 -10.83 7.78
CA LEU A 52 -5.18 -10.72 7.71
C LEU A 52 -5.66 -9.91 6.51
N ALA A 53 -4.74 -9.26 5.77
CA ALA A 53 -5.07 -8.39 4.66
C ALA A 53 -5.45 -9.20 3.42
N LEU A 54 -6.60 -8.88 2.83
CA LEU A 54 -6.92 -9.33 1.48
C LEU A 54 -6.00 -8.62 0.49
N ILE A 55 -5.84 -7.31 0.65
CA ILE A 55 -5.00 -6.49 -0.22
C ILE A 55 -4.21 -5.45 0.58
N ILE A 56 -2.94 -5.30 0.22
CA ILE A 56 -2.07 -4.24 0.75
C ILE A 56 -1.86 -3.19 -0.34
N THR A 57 -2.03 -1.91 0.01
CA THR A 57 -1.90 -0.78 -0.92
C THR A 57 -0.84 0.21 -0.42
N PRO A 58 0.45 -0.17 -0.33
CA PRO A 58 1.46 0.68 0.26
C PRO A 58 1.62 1.95 -0.58
N ASN A 59 1.62 3.09 0.11
CA ASN A 59 2.09 4.32 -0.51
C ASN A 59 3.61 4.25 -0.67
N LEU A 60 4.13 4.71 -1.82
CA LEU A 60 5.52 4.55 -2.24
C LEU A 60 6.54 5.62 -1.79
N PRO A 61 6.35 6.56 -0.84
CA PRO A 61 7.23 7.74 -0.82
C PRO A 61 8.73 7.49 -0.51
N GLU A 62 9.14 6.35 0.06
CA GLU A 62 10.57 5.96 0.13
C GLU A 62 11.04 5.17 -1.10
N ALA A 63 10.16 4.34 -1.67
CA ALA A 63 10.45 3.55 -2.86
C ALA A 63 10.28 4.36 -4.17
N SER A 64 9.63 5.52 -4.14
CA SER A 64 9.45 6.41 -5.31
C SER A 64 10.76 7.01 -5.81
N MET A 65 11.81 7.04 -4.98
CA MET A 65 13.18 7.35 -5.45
C MET A 65 13.81 6.20 -6.25
N LEU A 66 13.37 4.96 -6.03
CA LEU A 66 13.91 3.75 -6.66
C LEU A 66 12.97 3.17 -7.73
N ILE A 67 11.71 3.59 -7.75
CA ILE A 67 10.67 3.16 -8.67
C ILE A 67 10.49 4.25 -9.71
N SER A 68 11.08 4.03 -10.87
CA SER A 68 10.99 4.94 -12.02
C SER A 68 10.25 4.32 -13.20
N THR A 69 9.98 3.01 -13.13
CA THR A 69 9.35 2.24 -14.20
C THR A 69 8.25 1.32 -13.67
N VAL A 70 7.38 0.86 -14.58
CA VAL A 70 6.36 -0.15 -14.25
C VAL A 70 7.00 -1.47 -13.81
N ASP A 71 8.18 -1.82 -14.32
CA ASP A 71 8.87 -3.05 -13.91
C ASP A 71 9.42 -2.94 -12.48
N ASP A 72 9.90 -1.76 -12.06
CA ASP A 72 10.26 -1.52 -10.65
C ASP A 72 9.04 -1.67 -9.73
N MET A 73 7.86 -1.21 -10.19
CA MET A 73 6.60 -1.39 -9.44
C MET A 73 6.23 -2.87 -9.30
N LYS A 74 6.40 -3.67 -10.35
CA LYS A 74 6.16 -5.13 -10.29
C LYS A 74 7.10 -5.79 -9.28
N GLN A 75 8.39 -5.47 -9.32
CA GLN A 75 9.36 -6.02 -8.39
C GLN A 75 9.02 -5.64 -6.94
N ALA A 76 8.66 -4.37 -6.71
CA ALA A 76 8.22 -3.92 -5.40
C ALA A 76 6.98 -4.68 -4.90
N ALA A 77 6.01 -4.97 -5.79
CA ALA A 77 4.83 -5.75 -5.43
C ALA A 77 5.19 -7.17 -4.97
N VAL A 78 6.14 -7.83 -5.66
CA VAL A 78 6.65 -9.16 -5.30
C VAL A 78 7.34 -9.12 -3.93
N ASP A 79 8.24 -8.17 -3.71
CA ASP A 79 8.99 -8.05 -2.46
C ASP A 79 8.04 -7.78 -1.29
N LEU A 80 7.03 -6.93 -1.48
CA LEU A 80 6.02 -6.63 -0.47
C LEU A 80 5.12 -7.82 -0.14
N MET A 81 4.71 -8.59 -1.15
CA MET A 81 3.95 -9.81 -0.92
C MET A 81 4.78 -10.86 -0.17
N ALA A 82 6.09 -10.93 -0.43
CA ALA A 82 7.00 -11.80 0.32
C ALA A 82 7.16 -11.37 1.80
N LEU A 83 7.05 -10.05 2.09
CA LEU A 83 7.13 -9.50 3.45
C LEU A 83 5.85 -9.69 4.26
N GLY A 84 4.69 -9.57 3.61
CA GLY A 84 3.39 -9.68 4.24
C GLY A 84 2.51 -10.60 3.41
N SER A 85 2.14 -11.76 3.98
CA SER A 85 1.37 -12.86 3.38
C SER A 85 -0.05 -12.50 2.86
N SER A 86 -0.29 -11.25 2.49
CA SER A 86 -1.51 -10.79 1.82
C SER A 86 -1.70 -11.48 0.48
N LYS A 87 -2.97 -11.61 0.09
CA LYS A 87 -3.36 -12.26 -1.16
C LYS A 87 -3.10 -11.39 -2.38
N TYR A 88 -3.19 -10.08 -2.24
CA TYR A 88 -2.98 -9.12 -3.32
C TYR A 88 -2.12 -7.93 -2.86
N VAL A 89 -1.33 -7.38 -3.77
CA VAL A 89 -0.60 -6.13 -3.55
C VAL A 89 -0.89 -5.16 -4.70
N LEU A 90 -1.36 -3.96 -4.37
CA LEU A 90 -1.59 -2.88 -5.34
C LEU A 90 -0.60 -1.74 -5.14
N ILE A 91 0.28 -1.55 -6.11
CA ILE A 91 1.25 -0.46 -6.16
C ILE A 91 0.71 0.67 -7.04
N LYS A 92 0.62 1.88 -6.48
CA LYS A 92 0.07 3.05 -7.19
C LYS A 92 1.14 3.81 -7.96
N GLY A 93 0.96 4.03 -9.27
CA GLY A 93 1.93 4.71 -10.13
C GLY A 93 1.77 6.22 -10.19
N GLY A 94 0.91 6.81 -9.36
CA GLY A 94 0.68 8.26 -9.34
C GLY A 94 1.94 9.12 -9.17
N HIS A 95 3.05 8.53 -8.72
CA HIS A 95 4.37 9.16 -8.56
C HIS A 95 5.24 9.17 -9.83
N LEU A 96 4.95 8.34 -10.84
CA LEU A 96 5.72 8.30 -12.08
C LEU A 96 5.44 9.54 -12.93
N GLU A 97 6.48 10.27 -13.34
CA GLU A 97 6.34 11.43 -14.23
C GLU A 97 5.98 10.98 -15.65
N SER A 98 4.68 10.84 -15.91
CA SER A 98 4.10 10.38 -17.17
C SER A 98 2.69 10.94 -17.34
N GLU A 99 2.29 11.22 -18.58
CA GLU A 99 0.91 11.60 -18.94
C GLU A 99 -0.10 10.45 -18.75
N THR A 100 0.40 9.22 -18.60
CA THR A 100 -0.40 8.05 -18.22
C THR A 100 0.05 7.54 -16.85
N VAL A 101 -0.88 7.49 -15.91
CA VAL A 101 -0.70 6.85 -14.60
C VAL A 101 -0.97 5.36 -14.77
N VAL A 102 -0.09 4.51 -14.25
CA VAL A 102 -0.23 3.05 -14.29
C VAL A 102 -0.17 2.50 -12.87
N ASP A 103 -1.22 1.84 -12.41
CA ASP A 103 -1.21 1.08 -11.17
C ASP A 103 -0.94 -0.40 -11.47
N VAL A 104 -0.25 -1.09 -10.56
CA VAL A 104 0.14 -2.50 -10.70
C VAL A 104 -0.49 -3.31 -9.59
N LEU A 105 -1.36 -4.26 -9.95
CA LEU A 105 -1.90 -5.26 -9.04
C LEU A 105 -1.15 -6.58 -9.24
N PHE A 106 -0.71 -7.19 -8.15
CA PHE A 106 -0.07 -8.50 -8.13
C PHE A 106 -0.88 -9.45 -7.24
N ASP A 107 -1.17 -10.65 -7.73
CA ASP A 107 -1.97 -11.69 -7.04
C ASP A 107 -1.14 -12.89 -6.55
N GLY A 108 0.18 -12.85 -6.74
CA GLY A 108 1.11 -13.94 -6.42
C GLY A 108 1.55 -14.76 -7.63
N GLU A 109 0.84 -14.68 -8.76
CA GLU A 109 1.14 -15.43 -9.98
C GLU A 109 1.29 -14.51 -11.19
N SER A 110 0.46 -13.47 -11.28
CA SER A 110 0.30 -12.61 -12.44
C SER A 110 0.16 -11.14 -12.05
N PHE A 111 0.39 -10.27 -13.03
CA PHE A 111 0.26 -8.83 -12.87
C PHE A 111 -0.90 -8.30 -13.72
N GLU A 112 -1.73 -7.48 -13.12
CA GLU A 112 -2.75 -6.68 -13.81
C GLU A 112 -2.36 -5.20 -13.76
N LEU A 113 -2.48 -4.52 -14.90
CA LEU A 113 -2.09 -3.11 -15.06
C LEU A 113 -3.33 -2.26 -15.31
N PHE A 114 -3.53 -1.25 -14.47
CA PHE A 114 -4.60 -0.27 -14.64
C PHE A 114 -4.00 1.05 -15.10
N SER A 115 -4.38 1.52 -16.29
CA SER A 115 -3.86 2.77 -16.85
C SER A 115 -4.94 3.83 -17.02
N SER A 116 -4.61 5.07 -16.72
CA SER A 116 -5.49 6.22 -16.91
C SER A 116 -4.72 7.49 -17.26
N PRO A 117 -5.31 8.43 -18.00
CA PRO A 117 -4.70 9.75 -18.22
C PRO A 117 -4.42 10.45 -16.88
N ARG A 118 -3.27 11.12 -16.79
CA ARG A 118 -2.92 11.91 -15.61
C ARG A 118 -3.87 13.11 -15.49
N VAL A 119 -4.47 13.25 -14.31
CA VAL A 119 -5.24 14.43 -13.97
C VAL A 119 -4.29 15.48 -13.39
N HIS A 120 -4.02 16.53 -14.16
CA HIS A 120 -3.18 17.66 -13.73
C HIS A 120 -3.95 18.55 -12.75
N THR A 121 -3.70 18.38 -11.45
CA THR A 121 -4.32 19.18 -10.39
C THR A 121 -3.32 19.49 -9.27
N SER A 122 -3.44 20.67 -8.67
CA SER A 122 -2.68 21.06 -7.47
C SER A 122 -3.21 20.40 -6.19
N ASN A 123 -4.40 19.78 -6.25
CA ASN A 123 -5.02 19.06 -5.14
C ASN A 123 -4.46 17.64 -5.03
N THR A 124 -3.22 17.51 -4.61
CA THR A 124 -2.56 16.20 -4.37
C THR A 124 -2.78 15.67 -2.95
N HIS A 125 -3.37 16.48 -2.06
CA HIS A 125 -3.70 16.11 -0.70
C HIS A 125 -5.00 15.30 -0.68
N GLY A 126 -4.91 13.99 -0.41
CA GLY A 126 -6.07 13.10 -0.26
C GLY A 126 -6.29 12.09 -1.39
N SER A 127 -5.54 12.15 -2.50
CA SER A 127 -5.59 11.14 -3.58
C SER A 127 -5.32 9.72 -3.08
N LYS A 128 -4.61 9.59 -1.95
CA LYS A 128 -4.31 8.34 -1.25
C LYS A 128 -5.57 7.55 -0.87
N PHE A 129 -6.66 8.25 -0.51
CA PHE A 129 -7.91 7.65 -0.04
C PHE A 129 -8.83 7.17 -1.19
N CYS A 130 -8.83 7.87 -2.33
CA CYS A 130 -9.70 7.54 -3.47
C CYS A 130 -9.46 6.15 -4.06
N ALA A 131 -8.23 5.62 -3.98
CA ALA A 131 -7.92 4.29 -4.51
C ALA A 131 -8.56 3.16 -3.70
N SER A 132 -8.83 3.37 -2.39
CA SER A 132 -9.55 2.38 -1.57
C SER A 132 -10.99 2.17 -2.07
N LEU A 133 -11.55 3.14 -2.80
CA LEU A 133 -12.92 3.10 -3.30
C LEU A 133 -13.09 2.15 -4.51
N TYR A 134 -12.00 1.82 -5.22
CA TYR A 134 -12.04 0.84 -6.32
C TYR A 134 -11.98 -0.61 -5.82
N LEU A 135 -11.68 -0.82 -4.53
CA LEU A 135 -11.43 -2.12 -3.92
C LEU A 135 -12.55 -2.54 -2.93
N THR A 136 -13.56 -1.70 -2.73
CA THR A 136 -14.78 -1.97 -1.94
C THR A 136 -15.96 -2.26 -2.85
#